data_AF-A0A9D1ESI0-F1
#
_entry.id   AF-A0A9D1ESI0-F1
#
_cell.length_a   1.000
_cell.length_b   1.000
_cell.length_c   1.000
_cell.angle_alpha   90.00
_cell.angle_beta   90.00
_cell.angle_gamma   90.00
#
_symmetry.space_group_name_H-M   'P 1'
#
loop_
_entity.id
_entity.type
_entity.pdbx_description
1 polymer ?
#
loop_
_entity_poly.entity_id
_entity_poly.type
_entity_poly.pdbx_seq_one_letter_code
_entity_poly.pdbx_strand_id
1 'polypeptide(L)'
;MKKPIALMVTLSMALAFSGSVMAEETTETASEAVTEAGTEAAETEAAETEAASEEETESASEAQTESESQEEKSEGVMYYADYVAADIDTEVVIETYVQAKQSWWEDQATVYTQDRDGAYFLYNMACSEEDYEKLVPGTKIKVTGYKSEWSGEVEIIDATFEFVEDGDEYIAPITDVTDLLGTDELIDHQNQYVEFKGLTVEAAGQDADGNDVAFLYNWDGSGTDGDDLYFNASLNGETYTFTVESYLCDNTTDVYAAVKELEIGQTVDLEGFLYWYEGVNPHITSVTVVEE
;
A
#
# COMPACT_ATOMS: atom_id res chain seq x y z
N MET A 1 -34.98 15.17 -33.61
CA MET A 1 -34.22 16.28 -34.22
C MET A 1 -32.97 16.50 -33.38
N LYS A 2 -31.77 16.48 -33.97
CA LYS A 2 -30.50 16.58 -33.22
C LYS A 2 -30.09 18.05 -33.07
N LYS A 3 -29.60 18.45 -31.90
CA LYS A 3 -28.72 19.60 -31.68
C LYS A 3 -27.73 19.26 -30.56
N PRO A 4 -26.45 19.00 -30.87
CA PRO A 4 -25.41 18.92 -29.85
C PRO A 4 -25.01 20.33 -29.40
N ILE A 5 -24.66 20.49 -28.13
CA ILE A 5 -23.96 21.67 -27.62
C ILE A 5 -22.49 21.26 -27.47
N ALA A 6 -21.62 21.94 -28.22
CA ALA A 6 -20.17 21.80 -28.07
C ALA A 6 -19.65 22.91 -27.15
N LEU A 7 -18.86 22.54 -26.16
CA LEU A 7 -18.07 23.48 -25.36
C LEU A 7 -16.60 23.30 -25.76
N MET A 8 -15.97 24.39 -26.23
CA MET A 8 -14.60 24.38 -26.74
C MET A 8 -13.92 25.67 -26.29
N VAL A 9 -13.01 25.58 -25.31
CA VAL A 9 -12.19 26.71 -24.83
C VAL A 9 -10.76 26.23 -24.55
N THR A 10 -10.02 26.07 -25.64
CA THR A 10 -8.65 26.63 -25.86
C THR A 10 -7.66 26.65 -24.68
N LEU A 11 -6.82 25.62 -24.58
CA LEU A 11 -5.52 25.69 -23.91
C LEU A 11 -4.48 26.33 -24.86
N SER A 12 -3.75 27.36 -24.40
CA SER A 12 -2.84 28.15 -25.22
C SER A 12 -1.38 27.84 -24.92
N MET A 13 -0.75 26.99 -25.73
CA MET A 13 0.67 26.62 -25.59
C MET A 13 1.56 27.66 -26.31
N ALA A 14 2.41 28.37 -25.56
CA ALA A 14 3.34 29.37 -26.10
C ALA A 14 4.80 28.94 -25.88
N LEU A 15 5.41 28.37 -26.92
CA LEU A 15 6.84 28.09 -26.97
C LEU A 15 7.62 29.36 -27.34
N ALA A 16 8.67 29.68 -26.57
CA ALA A 16 9.62 30.74 -26.89
C ALA A 16 11.03 30.15 -27.07
N PHE A 17 11.47 30.02 -28.33
CA PHE A 17 12.88 29.76 -28.64
C PHE A 17 13.67 31.07 -28.61
N SER A 18 14.91 31.01 -28.13
CA SER A 18 15.95 32.00 -28.44
C SER A 18 17.29 31.30 -28.47
N GLY A 19 17.92 31.29 -29.64
CA GLY A 19 19.21 30.63 -29.87
C GLY A 19 20.18 31.53 -30.62
N SER A 20 21.47 31.28 -30.40
CA SER A 20 22.62 31.64 -31.27
C SER A 20 23.83 30.88 -30.70
N VAL A 21 24.43 29.89 -31.40
CA VAL A 21 25.50 30.05 -32.43
C VAL A 21 26.80 30.57 -31.77
N MET A 22 28.00 29.95 -31.78
CA MET A 22 28.74 28.96 -32.63
C MET A 22 29.71 28.12 -31.73
N ALA A 23 30.50 27.09 -32.11
CA ALA A 23 30.75 26.29 -33.35
C ALA A 23 31.55 24.98 -33.02
N GLU A 24 31.88 24.19 -34.06
CA GLU A 24 32.94 23.15 -34.21
C GLU A 24 34.16 23.15 -33.25
N GLU A 25 34.58 21.97 -32.76
CA GLU A 25 35.52 21.09 -33.50
C GLU A 25 35.54 19.63 -32.95
N THR A 26 36.22 18.73 -33.66
CA THR A 26 36.30 17.27 -33.43
C THR A 26 37.47 16.86 -32.53
N THR A 27 37.32 15.79 -31.73
CA THR A 27 38.44 14.86 -31.45
C THR A 27 37.95 13.53 -30.84
N GLU A 28 37.97 12.45 -31.63
CA GLU A 28 38.13 11.10 -31.07
C GLU A 28 39.59 10.89 -30.67
N THR A 29 39.84 10.15 -29.58
CA THR A 29 41.05 9.31 -29.46
C THR A 29 40.75 8.14 -28.53
N ALA A 30 41.08 6.92 -28.98
CA ALA A 30 40.91 5.68 -28.23
C ALA A 30 42.19 5.24 -27.49
N SER A 31 42.01 4.43 -26.44
CA SER A 31 42.95 3.43 -25.92
C SER A 31 42.10 2.51 -25.03
N GLU A 32 41.88 1.23 -25.35
CA GLU A 32 42.81 0.10 -25.22
C GLU A 32 43.47 -0.06 -23.83
N ALA A 33 43.62 -1.26 -23.23
CA ALA A 33 42.91 -2.55 -23.28
C ALA A 33 43.58 -3.56 -22.29
N VAL A 34 42.90 -4.67 -21.97
CA VAL A 34 43.40 -6.00 -21.48
C VAL A 34 44.10 -6.13 -20.10
N THR A 35 43.61 -7.07 -19.27
CA THR A 35 44.28 -8.28 -18.69
C THR A 35 43.62 -8.68 -17.36
N GLU A 36 42.91 -9.82 -17.34
CA GLU A 36 43.32 -11.12 -16.73
C GLU A 36 43.32 -11.11 -15.19
N ALA A 37 42.57 -11.93 -14.44
CA ALA A 37 42.30 -13.39 -14.44
C ALA A 37 42.90 -14.02 -13.15
N GLY A 38 42.23 -15.02 -12.57
CA GLY A 38 42.55 -15.62 -11.26
C GLY A 38 41.25 -15.77 -10.43
N THR A 39 40.59 -16.93 -10.32
CA THR A 39 40.96 -18.13 -9.51
C THR A 39 41.17 -17.75 -8.04
N GLU A 40 40.59 -18.40 -7.03
CA GLU A 40 40.28 -19.83 -6.89
C GLU A 40 39.17 -20.07 -5.85
N ALA A 41 38.50 -21.23 -5.89
CA ALA A 41 37.57 -21.65 -4.85
C ALA A 41 38.32 -22.24 -3.64
N ALA A 42 37.73 -22.15 -2.45
CA ALA A 42 38.19 -22.86 -1.27
C ALA A 42 36.99 -23.42 -0.49
N GLU A 43 36.65 -24.68 -0.76
CA GLU A 43 35.92 -25.51 0.20
C GLU A 43 36.82 -25.79 1.41
N THR A 44 36.25 -25.80 2.62
CA THR A 44 36.88 -26.45 3.78
C THR A 44 35.83 -27.21 4.58
N GLU A 45 36.10 -28.50 4.80
CA GLU A 45 35.21 -29.46 5.46
C GLU A 45 35.04 -29.20 6.97
N ALA A 46 34.01 -29.85 7.52
CA ALA A 46 33.67 -29.86 8.93
C ALA A 46 34.67 -30.63 9.82
N ALA A 47 34.63 -30.33 11.12
CA ALA A 47 35.07 -31.24 12.18
C ALA A 47 34.15 -31.12 13.40
N GLU A 48 33.52 -32.22 13.78
CA GLU A 48 32.61 -32.34 14.93
C GLU A 48 33.36 -32.31 16.27
N THR A 49 32.74 -31.83 17.36
CA THR A 49 32.51 -32.64 18.59
C THR A 49 31.66 -31.95 19.67
N GLU A 50 30.48 -32.53 19.92
CA GLU A 50 29.96 -32.96 21.24
C GLU A 50 30.07 -32.05 22.49
N ALA A 51 28.92 -31.52 22.96
CA ALA A 51 28.45 -31.66 24.36
C ALA A 51 26.98 -31.20 24.49
N ALA A 52 26.21 -31.81 25.42
CA ALA A 52 24.73 -31.79 25.41
C ALA A 52 24.04 -31.10 26.62
N SER A 53 22.82 -30.60 26.38
CA SER A 53 21.63 -30.59 27.27
C SER A 53 20.42 -30.16 26.42
N GLU A 54 19.36 -30.96 26.18
CA GLU A 54 18.22 -31.23 27.09
C GLU A 54 17.76 -29.92 27.79
N GLU A 55 16.62 -29.29 27.48
CA GLU A 55 15.23 -29.79 27.34
C GLU A 55 14.37 -28.89 26.40
N GLU A 56 13.05 -29.13 26.40
CA GLU A 56 11.94 -28.42 25.72
C GLU A 56 11.80 -28.61 24.20
N THR A 57 10.97 -29.59 23.82
CA THR A 57 10.34 -29.67 22.49
C THR A 57 8.98 -30.34 22.61
N GLU A 58 7.94 -29.62 23.04
CA GLU A 58 6.54 -30.00 22.81
C GLU A 58 5.59 -28.80 23.00
N SER A 59 5.33 -28.07 21.92
CA SER A 59 3.96 -27.62 21.63
C SER A 59 3.81 -27.61 20.12
N ALA A 60 2.77 -28.28 19.62
CA ALA A 60 2.63 -28.52 18.19
C ALA A 60 2.29 -27.24 17.44
N SER A 61 2.76 -27.16 16.21
CA SER A 61 2.12 -26.36 15.18
C SER A 61 0.68 -26.85 15.04
N GLU A 62 -0.27 -26.12 15.61
CA GLU A 62 -1.65 -26.13 15.14
C GLU A 62 -1.72 -25.23 13.91
N ALA A 63 -1.12 -25.71 12.81
CA ALA A 63 -1.51 -25.30 11.47
C ALA A 63 -2.95 -25.81 11.26
N GLN A 64 -3.91 -25.06 11.81
CA GLN A 64 -5.32 -25.31 11.69
C GLN A 64 -5.67 -25.19 10.21
N THR A 65 -5.66 -26.33 9.52
CA THR A 65 -6.16 -26.44 8.16
C THR A 65 -7.68 -26.32 8.24
N GLU A 66 -8.16 -25.08 8.38
CA GLU A 66 -9.56 -24.80 8.13
C GLU A 66 -9.83 -25.24 6.69
N SER A 67 -10.68 -26.25 6.57
CA SER A 67 -11.27 -26.60 5.29
C SER A 67 -12.04 -25.37 4.84
N GLU A 68 -11.54 -24.66 3.84
CA GLU A 68 -12.19 -23.51 3.18
C GLU A 68 -13.60 -23.90 2.74
N SER A 69 -14.56 -23.77 3.65
CA SER A 69 -15.96 -23.70 3.32
C SER A 69 -16.15 -22.33 2.69
N GLN A 70 -16.14 -22.30 1.37
CA GLN A 70 -16.48 -21.11 0.58
C GLN A 70 -17.71 -20.46 1.21
N GLU A 71 -17.55 -19.22 1.65
CA GLU A 71 -18.49 -18.54 2.53
C GLU A 71 -19.86 -18.42 1.85
N GLU A 72 -20.94 -18.90 2.47
CA GLU A 72 -22.28 -18.76 1.89
C GLU A 72 -22.71 -17.29 1.95
N LYS A 73 -22.47 -16.56 0.85
CA LYS A 73 -22.92 -15.19 0.62
C LYS A 73 -24.46 -15.12 0.51
N SER A 74 -25.08 -14.02 0.96
CA SER A 74 -26.54 -13.86 0.92
C SER A 74 -27.12 -13.60 -0.48
N GLU A 75 -28.46 -13.57 -0.61
CA GLU A 75 -29.12 -13.40 -1.92
C GLU A 75 -28.69 -12.10 -2.62
N GLY A 76 -28.24 -12.23 -3.88
CA GLY A 76 -27.79 -11.14 -4.72
C GLY A 76 -26.34 -10.71 -4.52
N VAL A 77 -25.63 -11.29 -3.54
CA VAL A 77 -24.21 -11.01 -3.28
C VAL A 77 -23.31 -11.81 -4.23
N MET A 78 -22.24 -11.18 -4.71
CA MET A 78 -21.23 -11.83 -5.56
C MET A 78 -20.01 -12.30 -4.76
N TYR A 79 -19.26 -13.27 -5.31
CA TYR A 79 -17.96 -13.66 -4.75
C TYR A 79 -16.87 -12.67 -5.18
N TYR A 80 -15.74 -12.63 -4.47
CA TYR A 80 -14.64 -11.72 -4.80
C TYR A 80 -14.14 -11.88 -6.24
N ALA A 81 -14.03 -13.12 -6.73
CA ALA A 81 -13.64 -13.38 -8.13
C ALA A 81 -14.62 -12.79 -9.16
N ASP A 82 -15.92 -12.74 -8.86
CA ASP A 82 -16.93 -12.10 -9.70
C ASP A 82 -16.82 -10.57 -9.62
N TYR A 83 -16.52 -10.01 -8.43
CA TYR A 83 -16.23 -8.58 -8.24
C TYR A 83 -14.98 -8.14 -9.03
N VAL A 84 -13.88 -8.88 -8.93
CA VAL A 84 -12.65 -8.62 -9.70
C VAL A 84 -12.93 -8.65 -11.20
N ALA A 85 -13.70 -9.64 -11.67
CA ALA A 85 -14.09 -9.78 -13.07
C ALA A 85 -15.16 -8.78 -13.57
N ALA A 86 -15.84 -8.04 -12.67
CA ALA A 86 -16.83 -7.04 -13.05
C ALA A 86 -16.18 -5.83 -13.75
N ASP A 87 -16.83 -5.33 -14.79
CA ASP A 87 -16.41 -4.11 -15.48
C ASP A 87 -16.51 -2.89 -14.54
N ILE A 88 -15.65 -1.88 -14.73
CA ILE A 88 -15.80 -0.55 -14.11
C ILE A 88 -17.14 0.08 -14.56
N ASP A 89 -17.69 0.98 -13.75
CA ASP A 89 -19.03 1.60 -13.90
C ASP A 89 -20.21 0.60 -13.75
N THR A 90 -19.99 -0.58 -13.15
CA THR A 90 -21.07 -1.55 -12.87
C THR A 90 -21.48 -1.60 -11.41
N GLU A 91 -22.77 -1.86 -11.17
CA GLU A 91 -23.33 -2.05 -9.84
C GLU A 91 -22.86 -3.38 -9.25
N VAL A 92 -22.29 -3.33 -8.05
CA VAL A 92 -21.75 -4.48 -7.31
C VAL A 92 -22.42 -4.61 -5.95
N VAL A 93 -22.61 -5.85 -5.52
CA VAL A 93 -23.22 -6.19 -4.22
C VAL A 93 -22.32 -7.21 -3.53
N ILE A 94 -21.66 -6.81 -2.45
CA ILE A 94 -20.66 -7.62 -1.74
C ILE A 94 -21.08 -7.83 -0.28
N GLU A 95 -20.53 -8.86 0.36
CA GLU A 95 -20.50 -8.99 1.82
C GLU A 95 -19.04 -9.08 2.25
N THR A 96 -18.66 -8.20 3.16
CA THR A 96 -17.27 -7.92 3.54
C THR A 96 -17.21 -7.52 5.02
N TYR A 97 -16.02 -7.53 5.60
CA TYR A 97 -15.80 -7.21 7.01
C TYR A 97 -14.93 -5.98 7.14
N VAL A 98 -15.32 -5.05 8.00
CA VAL A 98 -14.54 -3.83 8.29
C VAL A 98 -13.18 -4.22 8.85
N GLN A 99 -12.10 -3.67 8.27
CA GLN A 99 -10.73 -3.84 8.77
C GLN A 99 -10.23 -2.54 9.41
N ALA A 100 -10.40 -1.41 8.73
CA ALA A 100 -10.09 -0.09 9.28
C ALA A 100 -11.02 1.00 8.73
N LYS A 101 -11.15 2.10 9.50
CA LYS A 101 -11.88 3.29 9.09
C LYS A 101 -10.87 4.38 8.74
N GLN A 102 -10.83 4.81 7.47
CA GLN A 102 -9.96 5.90 7.04
C GLN A 102 -10.56 7.25 7.42
N SER A 103 -11.85 7.48 7.18
CA SER A 103 -12.43 8.82 7.40
C SER A 103 -13.95 8.82 7.57
N TRP A 104 -14.46 9.94 8.08
CA TRP A 104 -15.89 10.27 8.06
C TRP A 104 -16.14 11.78 8.00
N TRP A 105 -17.01 12.21 7.10
CA TRP A 105 -17.51 13.59 6.96
C TRP A 105 -18.85 13.60 6.21
N GLU A 106 -19.67 14.64 6.40
CA GLU A 106 -20.91 14.88 5.63
C GLU A 106 -21.85 13.66 5.44
N ASP A 107 -21.98 12.81 6.46
CA ASP A 107 -22.71 11.53 6.44
C ASP A 107 -22.16 10.49 5.41
N GLN A 108 -20.85 10.53 5.16
CA GLN A 108 -20.10 9.59 4.32
C GLN A 108 -18.87 9.06 5.08
N ALA A 109 -18.55 7.78 4.89
CA ALA A 109 -17.39 7.10 5.47
C ALA A 109 -16.48 6.55 4.36
N THR A 110 -15.17 6.60 4.59
CA THR A 110 -14.22 5.80 3.80
C THR A 110 -13.62 4.69 4.65
N VAL A 111 -13.69 3.45 4.16
CA VAL A 111 -13.49 2.23 4.97
C VAL A 111 -12.72 1.18 4.17
N TYR A 112 -11.67 0.62 4.78
CA TYR A 112 -11.01 -0.59 4.31
C TYR A 112 -11.79 -1.80 4.79
N THR A 113 -12.14 -2.69 3.86
CA THR A 113 -12.87 -3.92 4.16
C THR A 113 -12.26 -5.11 3.43
N GLN A 114 -12.37 -6.30 4.01
CA GLN A 114 -11.80 -7.52 3.45
C GLN A 114 -12.67 -8.71 3.84
N ASP A 115 -12.86 -9.64 2.90
CA ASP A 115 -13.39 -10.98 3.17
C ASP A 115 -12.29 -12.04 3.10
N ARG A 116 -12.66 -13.32 3.02
CA ARG A 116 -11.70 -14.43 3.00
C ARG A 116 -10.98 -14.58 1.66
N ASP A 117 -11.53 -14.03 0.58
CA ASP A 117 -11.01 -14.14 -0.78
C ASP A 117 -10.28 -12.86 -1.24
N GLY A 118 -10.63 -11.68 -0.71
CA GLY A 118 -9.94 -10.42 -1.02
C GLY A 118 -10.54 -9.15 -0.41
N ALA A 119 -9.99 -8.00 -0.79
CA ALA A 119 -10.26 -6.71 -0.17
C ALA A 119 -10.94 -5.68 -1.09
N TYR A 120 -11.55 -4.67 -0.47
CA TYR A 120 -12.37 -3.64 -1.10
C TYR A 120 -12.20 -2.31 -0.37
N PHE A 121 -11.89 -1.24 -1.11
CA PHE A 121 -11.97 0.14 -0.63
C PHE A 121 -13.38 0.69 -0.83
N LEU A 122 -14.04 1.07 0.26
CA LEU A 122 -15.37 1.68 0.21
C LEU A 122 -15.19 3.19 0.33
N TYR A 123 -15.20 3.92 -0.79
CA TYR A 123 -14.92 5.36 -0.81
C TYR A 123 -16.20 6.18 -0.69
N ASN A 124 -16.26 7.06 0.32
CA ASN A 124 -17.40 7.95 0.57
C ASN A 124 -18.77 7.22 0.64
N MET A 125 -18.79 5.99 1.17
CA MET A 125 -19.99 5.21 1.41
C MET A 125 -20.95 5.96 2.34
N ALA A 126 -22.23 6.05 1.98
CA ALA A 126 -23.24 6.73 2.78
C ALA A 126 -23.37 6.07 4.17
N CYS A 127 -23.07 6.83 5.21
CA CYS A 127 -22.93 6.32 6.58
C CYS A 127 -23.26 7.42 7.61
N SER A 128 -24.30 7.20 8.41
CA SER A 128 -24.62 8.12 9.51
C SER A 128 -23.53 8.07 10.60
N GLU A 129 -23.43 9.11 11.42
CA GLU A 129 -22.53 9.13 12.60
C GLU A 129 -22.79 7.93 13.53
N GLU A 130 -24.06 7.61 13.78
CA GLU A 130 -24.48 6.47 14.63
C GLU A 130 -24.05 5.12 14.06
N ASP A 131 -24.04 4.97 12.74
CA ASP A 131 -23.62 3.72 12.09
C ASP A 131 -22.10 3.64 11.93
N TYR A 132 -21.43 4.79 11.73
CA TYR A 132 -19.96 4.88 11.71
C TYR A 132 -19.33 4.47 13.05
N GLU A 133 -20.00 4.76 14.18
CA GLU A 133 -19.61 4.25 15.50
C GLU A 133 -19.67 2.72 15.60
N LYS A 134 -20.54 2.05 14.83
CA LYS A 134 -20.74 0.58 14.83
C LYS A 134 -19.83 -0.16 13.83
N LEU A 135 -19.24 0.55 12.87
CA LEU A 135 -18.23 0.03 11.94
C LEU A 135 -16.88 -0.18 12.67
N VAL A 136 -16.85 -1.09 13.64
CA VAL A 136 -15.61 -1.55 14.29
C VAL A 136 -14.96 -2.66 13.47
N PRO A 137 -13.63 -2.89 13.60
CA PRO A 137 -12.97 -4.01 12.94
C PRO A 137 -13.67 -5.34 13.25
N GLY A 138 -13.87 -6.16 12.23
CA GLY A 138 -14.59 -7.44 12.30
C GLY A 138 -16.08 -7.35 11.99
N THR A 139 -16.69 -6.16 11.97
CA THR A 139 -18.12 -6.01 11.67
C THR A 139 -18.41 -6.41 10.21
N LYS A 140 -19.29 -7.40 10.03
CA LYS A 140 -19.79 -7.84 8.73
C LYS A 140 -20.86 -6.90 8.19
N ILE A 141 -20.68 -6.42 6.96
CA ILE A 141 -21.61 -5.56 6.24
C ILE A 141 -21.89 -6.09 4.84
N LYS A 142 -23.14 -5.88 4.38
CA LYS A 142 -23.54 -6.05 2.98
C LYS A 142 -23.53 -4.68 2.32
N VAL A 143 -22.77 -4.52 1.25
CA VAL A 143 -22.58 -3.23 0.56
C VAL A 143 -23.13 -3.32 -0.85
N THR A 144 -23.86 -2.28 -1.28
CA THR A 144 -24.31 -2.09 -2.67
C THR A 144 -23.82 -0.74 -3.15
N GLY A 145 -23.06 -0.72 -4.25
CA GLY A 145 -22.47 0.49 -4.83
C GLY A 145 -22.00 0.24 -6.27
N TYR A 146 -21.15 1.11 -6.79
CA TYR A 146 -20.60 1.01 -8.14
C TYR A 146 -19.09 0.84 -8.11
N LYS A 147 -18.57 -0.13 -8.87
CA LYS A 147 -17.13 -0.34 -9.02
C LYS A 147 -16.53 0.81 -9.85
N SER A 148 -15.54 1.50 -9.30
CA SER A 148 -14.86 2.65 -9.89
C SER A 148 -13.35 2.40 -9.94
N GLU A 149 -12.64 3.22 -10.71
CA GLU A 149 -11.17 3.26 -10.74
C GLU A 149 -10.71 4.72 -10.67
N TRP A 150 -9.80 5.02 -9.75
CA TRP A 150 -9.21 6.34 -9.61
C TRP A 150 -7.69 6.26 -9.48
N SER A 151 -6.97 6.67 -10.53
CA SER A 151 -5.50 6.67 -10.58
C SER A 151 -4.89 5.29 -10.33
N GLY A 152 -5.59 4.21 -10.69
CA GLY A 152 -5.20 2.82 -10.46
C GLY A 152 -5.81 2.16 -9.23
N GLU A 153 -6.42 2.92 -8.31
CA GLU A 153 -7.15 2.38 -7.16
C GLU A 153 -8.53 1.85 -7.57
N VAL A 154 -8.87 0.60 -7.21
CA VAL A 154 -10.18 -0.02 -7.50
C VAL A 154 -11.07 0.03 -6.27
N GLU A 155 -12.07 0.91 -6.36
CA GLU A 155 -12.91 1.34 -5.25
C GLU A 155 -14.40 1.03 -5.51
N ILE A 156 -15.21 1.06 -4.44
CA ILE A 156 -16.67 1.01 -4.52
C ILE A 156 -17.22 2.37 -4.06
N ILE A 157 -17.83 3.09 -5.00
CA ILE A 157 -18.41 4.43 -4.82
C ILE A 157 -19.94 4.41 -4.85
N ASP A 158 -20.55 5.57 -4.54
CA ASP A 158 -22.01 5.75 -4.45
C ASP A 158 -22.68 4.66 -3.58
N ALA A 159 -21.93 4.18 -2.59
CA ALA A 159 -22.24 2.97 -1.86
C ALA A 159 -23.22 3.21 -0.70
N THR A 160 -24.06 2.21 -0.45
CA THR A 160 -24.91 2.07 0.74
C THR A 160 -24.68 0.70 1.36
N PHE A 161 -24.95 0.54 2.65
CA PHE A 161 -24.74 -0.72 3.33
C PHE A 161 -25.84 -1.08 4.33
N GLU A 162 -25.90 -2.37 4.65
CA GLU A 162 -26.71 -2.95 5.72
C GLU A 162 -25.79 -3.77 6.64
N PHE A 163 -25.97 -3.67 7.96
CA PHE A 163 -25.32 -4.61 8.88
C PHE A 163 -25.93 -6.00 8.71
N VAL A 164 -25.10 -7.04 8.61
CA VAL A 164 -25.59 -8.42 8.49
C VAL A 164 -26.04 -8.91 9.88
N GLU A 165 -27.36 -9.09 10.07
CA GLU A 165 -27.91 -9.66 11.30
C GLU A 165 -27.34 -11.07 11.54
N ASP A 166 -26.91 -11.33 12.80
CA ASP A 166 -26.21 -12.56 13.20
C ASP A 166 -24.96 -12.91 12.34
N GLY A 167 -24.34 -11.91 11.69
CA GLY A 167 -23.07 -12.05 10.99
C GLY A 167 -21.93 -12.51 11.90
N ASP A 168 -21.01 -13.31 11.36
CA ASP A 168 -19.77 -13.66 12.03
C ASP A 168 -18.81 -12.45 12.11
N GLU A 169 -17.80 -12.53 12.97
CA GLU A 169 -16.70 -11.55 13.05
C GLU A 169 -15.49 -12.11 12.31
N TYR A 170 -14.85 -11.30 11.46
CA TYR A 170 -13.62 -11.67 10.75
C TYR A 170 -12.66 -10.49 10.60
N ILE A 171 -11.47 -10.66 11.14
CA ILE A 171 -10.30 -9.81 10.89
C ILE A 171 -9.42 -10.57 9.89
N ALA A 172 -9.05 -9.91 8.80
CA ALA A 172 -8.17 -10.53 7.81
C ALA A 172 -6.77 -10.74 8.40
N PRO A 173 -6.12 -11.89 8.14
CA PRO A 173 -4.71 -12.04 8.46
C PRO A 173 -3.89 -11.10 7.57
N ILE A 174 -2.80 -10.58 8.14
CA ILE A 174 -1.84 -9.77 7.38
C ILE A 174 -1.18 -10.63 6.29
N THR A 175 -1.00 -10.05 5.09
CA THR A 175 -0.37 -10.75 3.96
C THR A 175 1.03 -10.19 3.71
N ASP A 176 2.05 -11.05 3.80
CA ASP A 176 3.42 -10.68 3.45
C ASP A 176 3.56 -10.53 1.93
N VAL A 177 3.80 -9.31 1.48
CA VAL A 177 3.98 -8.95 0.07
C VAL A 177 5.39 -8.41 -0.21
N THR A 178 6.34 -8.64 0.70
CA THR A 178 7.72 -8.14 0.61
C THR A 178 8.39 -8.55 -0.71
N ASP A 179 8.26 -9.82 -1.11
CA ASP A 179 8.82 -10.36 -2.35
C ASP A 179 8.09 -9.88 -3.63
N LEU A 180 6.94 -9.21 -3.50
CA LEU A 180 6.15 -8.68 -4.62
C LEU A 180 6.49 -7.20 -4.93
N LEU A 181 7.25 -6.52 -4.09
CA LEU A 181 7.73 -5.16 -4.36
C LEU A 181 8.47 -5.09 -5.72
N GLY A 182 8.09 -4.12 -6.55
CA GLY A 182 8.62 -3.96 -7.91
C GLY A 182 8.07 -4.95 -8.96
N THR A 183 7.13 -5.83 -8.61
CA THR A 183 6.51 -6.79 -9.54
C THR A 183 5.15 -6.32 -10.07
N ASP A 184 4.75 -6.83 -11.23
CA ASP A 184 3.40 -6.64 -11.79
C ASP A 184 2.32 -7.39 -10.96
N GLU A 185 2.69 -8.30 -10.05
CA GLU A 185 1.76 -9.16 -9.29
C GLU A 185 1.26 -8.49 -7.99
N LEU A 186 1.95 -7.45 -7.50
CA LEU A 186 1.57 -6.74 -6.27
C LEU A 186 0.17 -6.08 -6.35
N ILE A 187 -0.28 -5.70 -7.55
CA ILE A 187 -1.61 -5.09 -7.77
C ILE A 187 -2.76 -6.06 -7.43
N ASP A 188 -2.55 -7.37 -7.52
CA ASP A 188 -3.58 -8.38 -7.22
C ASP A 188 -3.91 -8.43 -5.71
N HIS A 189 -3.10 -7.76 -4.87
CA HIS A 189 -3.29 -7.63 -3.43
C HIS A 189 -3.88 -6.27 -2.99
N GLN A 190 -4.32 -5.43 -3.93
CA GLN A 190 -4.82 -4.09 -3.62
C GLN A 190 -5.92 -4.10 -2.53
N ASN A 191 -5.87 -3.09 -1.66
CA ASN A 191 -6.70 -2.90 -0.45
C ASN A 191 -6.55 -3.92 0.67
N GLN A 192 -5.76 -4.98 0.50
CA GLN A 192 -5.53 -5.95 1.58
C GLN A 192 -4.70 -5.31 2.70
N TYR A 193 -4.86 -5.84 3.92
CA TYR A 193 -3.92 -5.57 5.01
C TYR A 193 -2.64 -6.38 4.77
N VAL A 194 -1.51 -5.68 4.60
CA VAL A 194 -0.24 -6.23 4.14
C VAL A 194 0.92 -5.84 5.03
N GLU A 195 1.99 -6.64 4.97
CA GLU A 195 3.30 -6.31 5.56
C GLU A 195 4.43 -6.30 4.52
N PHE A 196 5.43 -5.47 4.80
CA PHE A 196 6.70 -5.41 4.09
C PHE A 196 7.84 -5.49 5.11
N LYS A 197 8.78 -6.42 4.92
CA LYS A 197 9.84 -6.70 5.90
C LYS A 197 11.24 -6.32 5.42
N GLY A 198 12.11 -5.97 6.37
CA GLY A 198 13.54 -5.77 6.14
C GLY A 198 13.88 -4.60 5.20
N LEU A 199 13.04 -3.57 5.14
CA LEU A 199 13.25 -2.41 4.27
C LEU A 199 14.27 -1.46 4.89
N THR A 200 15.18 -0.91 4.09
CA THR A 200 16.16 0.09 4.56
C THR A 200 15.61 1.51 4.34
N VAL A 201 15.49 2.33 5.39
CA VAL A 201 15.02 3.71 5.28
C VAL A 201 15.95 4.54 4.40
N GLU A 202 15.40 5.22 3.41
CA GLU A 202 16.11 6.09 2.46
C GLU A 202 15.78 7.56 2.70
N ALA A 203 16.49 8.46 2.01
CA ALA A 203 16.11 9.87 1.98
C ALA A 203 14.75 10.06 1.28
N ALA A 204 13.79 10.66 1.97
CA ALA A 204 12.50 11.10 1.41
C ALA A 204 12.64 12.41 0.63
N GLY A 205 13.52 13.29 1.08
CA GLY A 205 13.78 14.59 0.45
C GLY A 205 14.88 15.34 1.17
N GLN A 206 14.88 16.68 1.06
CA GLN A 206 15.84 17.55 1.73
C GLN A 206 15.16 18.68 2.49
N ASP A 207 15.75 19.07 3.62
CA ASP A 207 15.31 20.23 4.41
C ASP A 207 15.69 21.57 3.75
N ALA A 208 15.32 22.68 4.39
CA ALA A 208 15.59 24.03 3.89
C ALA A 208 17.08 24.42 3.87
N ASP A 209 17.93 23.68 4.59
CA ASP A 209 19.40 23.85 4.61
C ASP A 209 20.10 22.89 3.62
N GLY A 210 19.37 21.97 3.01
CA GLY A 210 19.84 21.00 2.02
C GLY A 210 20.37 19.68 2.62
N ASN A 211 19.98 19.35 3.85
CA ASN A 211 20.29 18.06 4.46
C ASN A 211 19.21 17.03 4.10
N ASP A 212 19.60 15.78 3.87
CA ASP A 212 18.66 14.68 3.60
C ASP A 212 17.81 14.38 4.85
N VAL A 213 16.51 14.14 4.65
CA VAL A 213 15.53 13.81 5.71
C VAL A 213 14.83 12.48 5.43
N ALA A 214 14.51 11.73 6.49
CA ALA A 214 13.87 10.41 6.38
C ALA A 214 12.38 10.46 5.98
N PHE A 215 11.71 11.60 6.20
CA PHE A 215 10.30 11.80 5.84
C PHE A 215 10.01 13.25 5.42
N LEU A 216 8.86 13.46 4.78
CA LEU A 216 8.29 14.75 4.38
C LEU A 216 6.83 14.85 4.90
N TYR A 217 6.38 16.07 5.19
CA TYR A 217 4.95 16.36 5.33
C TYR A 217 4.38 16.73 3.96
N ASN A 218 3.33 16.03 3.50
CA ASN A 218 2.92 15.92 2.09
C ASN A 218 4.03 15.37 1.16
N TRP A 219 3.62 14.86 0.00
CA TRP A 219 4.49 14.22 -1.01
C TRP A 219 5.65 15.10 -1.51
N ASP A 220 5.54 16.43 -1.41
CA ASP A 220 6.53 17.41 -1.86
C ASP A 220 7.22 18.19 -0.72
N GLY A 221 6.93 17.85 0.55
CA GLY A 221 7.42 18.59 1.71
C GLY A 221 6.74 19.95 1.96
N SER A 222 5.61 20.23 1.30
CA SER A 222 4.85 21.49 1.49
C SER A 222 3.98 21.51 2.76
N GLY A 223 3.80 20.36 3.41
CA GLY A 223 2.91 20.18 4.56
C GLY A 223 3.47 20.61 5.91
N THR A 224 2.73 20.24 6.94
CA THR A 224 2.93 20.59 8.34
C THR A 224 2.46 19.46 9.26
N ASP A 225 2.72 19.57 10.57
CA ASP A 225 2.28 18.56 11.53
C ASP A 225 0.74 18.48 11.59
N GLY A 226 0.21 17.30 11.24
CA GLY A 226 -1.20 17.02 11.03
C GLY A 226 -1.53 16.61 9.59
N ASP A 227 -0.66 16.93 8.63
CA ASP A 227 -0.75 16.47 7.24
C ASP A 227 -0.01 15.12 7.06
N ASP A 228 -0.27 14.42 5.95
CA ASP A 228 0.31 13.10 5.65
C ASP A 228 1.84 13.05 5.73
N LEU A 229 2.39 11.92 6.19
CA LEU A 229 3.83 11.68 6.17
C LEU A 229 4.22 10.78 5.00
N TYR A 230 5.14 11.25 4.16
CA TYR A 230 5.73 10.48 3.08
C TYR A 230 7.17 10.11 3.44
N PHE A 231 7.52 8.84 3.36
CA PHE A 231 8.89 8.36 3.58
C PHE A 231 9.29 7.34 2.52
N ASN A 232 10.59 7.18 2.33
CA ASN A 232 11.14 6.23 1.35
C ASN A 232 11.85 5.10 2.09
N ALA A 233 11.73 3.88 1.56
CA ALA A 233 12.56 2.76 1.98
C ALA A 233 12.91 1.87 0.78
N SER A 234 14.07 1.20 0.84
CA SER A 234 14.59 0.37 -0.23
C SER A 234 14.61 -1.12 0.11
N LEU A 235 14.45 -1.93 -0.93
CA LEU A 235 14.66 -3.38 -0.90
C LEU A 235 15.43 -3.77 -2.16
N ASN A 236 16.45 -4.62 -2.02
CA ASN A 236 17.27 -5.11 -3.14
C ASN A 236 17.90 -4.03 -4.06
N GLY A 237 18.00 -2.78 -3.58
CA GLY A 237 18.54 -1.64 -4.32
C GLY A 237 17.53 -0.85 -5.16
N GLU A 238 16.24 -1.14 -5.02
CA GLU A 238 15.14 -0.31 -5.53
C GLU A 238 14.44 0.40 -4.37
N THR A 239 14.01 1.66 -4.58
CA THR A 239 13.41 2.52 -3.55
C THR A 239 11.92 2.70 -3.82
N TYR A 240 11.11 2.51 -2.77
CA TYR A 240 9.66 2.66 -2.78
C TYR A 240 9.24 3.76 -1.82
N THR A 241 8.10 4.40 -2.10
CA THR A 241 7.51 5.46 -1.27
C THR A 241 6.32 4.90 -0.50
N PHE A 242 6.26 5.23 0.79
CA PHE A 242 5.23 4.80 1.73
C PHE A 242 4.60 6.03 2.39
N THR A 243 3.32 5.91 2.76
CA THR A 243 2.52 7.04 3.24
C THR A 243 1.85 6.71 4.57
N VAL A 244 2.00 7.57 5.58
CA VAL A 244 1.08 7.61 6.73
C VAL A 244 -0.01 8.61 6.39
N GLU A 245 -1.14 8.10 5.92
CA GLU A 245 -2.34 8.86 5.56
C GLU A 245 -2.97 9.45 6.83
N SER A 246 -3.03 10.78 6.90
CA SER A 246 -3.39 11.54 8.11
C SER A 246 -4.83 11.35 8.57
N TYR A 247 -5.77 11.03 7.66
CA TYR A 247 -7.14 10.68 8.05
C TYR A 247 -7.20 9.30 8.75
N LEU A 248 -6.42 8.32 8.27
CA LEU A 248 -6.34 6.99 8.86
C LEU A 248 -5.51 6.95 10.16
N CYS A 249 -4.42 7.73 10.20
CA CYS A 249 -3.42 7.73 11.26
C CYS A 249 -2.97 9.16 11.56
N ASP A 250 -3.76 9.86 12.38
CA ASP A 250 -3.52 11.26 12.74
C ASP A 250 -2.22 11.48 13.54
N ASN A 251 -1.88 12.76 13.78
CA ASN A 251 -0.65 13.15 14.48
C ASN A 251 -0.59 12.78 15.98
N THR A 252 -1.60 12.08 16.50
CA THR A 252 -1.63 11.50 17.86
C THR A 252 -1.37 9.99 17.88
N THR A 253 -1.28 9.34 16.71
CA THR A 253 -1.03 7.90 16.58
C THR A 253 0.45 7.51 16.75
N ASP A 254 0.68 6.29 17.22
CA ASP A 254 2.03 5.76 17.45
C ASP A 254 2.83 5.63 16.15
N VAL A 255 2.19 5.25 15.04
CA VAL A 255 2.83 5.13 13.71
C VAL A 255 3.31 6.46 13.17
N TYR A 256 2.50 7.51 13.32
CA TYR A 256 2.86 8.87 12.91
C TYR A 256 4.03 9.42 13.76
N ALA A 257 4.06 9.09 15.05
CA ALA A 257 5.22 9.39 15.91
C ALA A 257 6.46 8.60 15.48
N ALA A 258 6.34 7.31 15.18
CA ALA A 258 7.45 6.45 14.76
C ALA A 258 8.10 6.92 13.45
N VAL A 259 7.31 7.27 12.43
CA VAL A 259 7.86 7.80 11.15
C VAL A 259 8.65 9.10 11.35
N LYS A 260 8.25 9.93 12.32
CA LYS A 260 8.97 11.16 12.67
C LYS A 260 10.28 10.94 13.43
N GLU A 261 10.51 9.73 13.93
CA GLU A 261 11.74 9.32 14.63
C GLU A 261 12.66 8.42 13.77
N LEU A 262 12.29 8.13 12.52
CA LEU A 262 13.12 7.34 11.59
C LEU A 262 14.44 8.04 11.24
N GLU A 263 15.49 7.23 11.14
CA GLU A 263 16.81 7.65 10.67
C GLU A 263 17.15 6.93 9.36
N ILE A 264 17.73 7.65 8.40
CA ILE A 264 18.18 7.08 7.11
C ILE A 264 19.21 5.97 7.37
N GLY A 265 18.98 4.81 6.78
CA GLY A 265 19.78 3.60 6.96
C GLY A 265 19.30 2.63 8.06
N GLN A 266 18.24 2.96 8.81
CA GLN A 266 17.58 2.00 9.70
C GLN A 266 16.88 0.89 8.89
N THR A 267 16.80 -0.32 9.45
CA THR A 267 15.95 -1.40 8.91
C THR A 267 14.58 -1.36 9.58
N VAL A 268 13.51 -1.45 8.80
CA VAL A 268 12.13 -1.41 9.28
C VAL A 268 11.26 -2.51 8.67
N ASP A 269 10.33 -3.01 9.48
CA ASP A 269 9.15 -3.74 9.04
C ASP A 269 7.94 -2.80 9.07
N LEU A 270 7.09 -2.84 8.05
CA LEU A 270 5.93 -1.98 7.86
C LEU A 270 4.65 -2.79 7.76
N GLU A 271 3.55 -2.33 8.35
CA GLU A 271 2.21 -2.89 8.15
C GLU A 271 1.23 -1.79 7.71
N GLY A 272 0.28 -2.10 6.83
CA GLY A 272 -0.69 -1.13 6.33
C GLY A 272 -1.68 -1.69 5.31
N PHE A 273 -2.44 -0.80 4.68
CA PHE A 273 -3.35 -1.15 3.59
C PHE A 273 -2.72 -0.85 2.23
N LEU A 274 -2.78 -1.82 1.31
CA LEU A 274 -2.12 -1.72 0.01
C LEU A 274 -2.92 -0.85 -0.98
N TYR A 275 -2.74 0.46 -0.87
CA TYR A 275 -3.43 1.48 -1.69
C TYR A 275 -2.61 1.90 -2.94
N TRP A 276 -3.30 2.46 -3.93
CA TRP A 276 -2.72 2.92 -5.19
C TRP A 276 -3.01 4.39 -5.50
N TYR A 277 -2.00 5.10 -6.02
CA TYR A 277 -2.19 6.41 -6.66
C TYR A 277 -1.08 6.66 -7.69
N GLU A 278 -1.39 6.49 -8.97
CA GLU A 278 -0.45 6.48 -10.10
C GLU A 278 0.69 5.43 -9.97
N GLY A 279 0.55 4.49 -9.03
CA GLY A 279 1.54 3.50 -8.61
C GLY A 279 1.23 3.01 -7.20
N VAL A 280 2.01 2.05 -6.69
CA VAL A 280 1.87 1.57 -5.30
C VAL A 280 2.14 2.71 -4.31
N ASN A 281 1.20 2.93 -3.39
CA ASN A 281 1.32 3.98 -2.36
C ASN A 281 0.62 3.51 -1.06
N PRO A 282 1.24 2.61 -0.28
CA PRO A 282 0.55 1.94 0.83
C PRO A 282 0.28 2.91 1.98
N HIS A 283 -0.91 2.80 2.59
CA HIS A 283 -1.28 3.53 3.79
C HIS A 283 -0.80 2.77 5.03
N ILE A 284 0.36 3.16 5.54
CA ILE A 284 1.06 2.52 6.65
C ILE A 284 0.41 2.86 8.00
N THR A 285 0.11 1.82 8.76
CA THR A 285 -0.53 1.87 10.09
C THR A 285 0.37 1.36 11.21
N SER A 286 1.50 0.73 10.89
CA SER A 286 2.53 0.30 11.84
C SER A 286 3.93 0.41 11.23
N VAL A 287 4.91 0.84 12.03
CA VAL A 287 6.33 0.82 11.70
C VAL A 287 7.09 0.22 12.87
N THR A 288 7.87 -0.83 12.63
CA THR A 288 8.76 -1.46 13.62
C THR A 288 10.20 -1.33 13.16
N VAL A 289 11.04 -0.67 13.94
CA VAL A 289 12.50 -0.67 13.70
C VAL A 289 13.07 -2.02 14.12
N VAL A 290 13.81 -2.66 13.22
CA VAL A 290 14.46 -3.95 13.45
C VAL A 290 15.88 -3.71 13.98
N GLU A 291 16.17 -4.16 15.21
CA GLU A 291 17.51 -4.12 15.78
C GLU A 291 18.41 -5.23 15.17
N GLU A 292 19.66 -4.90 14.83
CA GLU A 292 20.70 -5.85 14.35
C GLU A 292 21.32 -6.74 15.46
#